data_AF-A0A257M2R5-F1
#
_entry.id   AF-A0A257M2R5-F1
#
_cell.length_a   1.000
_cell.length_b   1.000
_cell.length_c   1.000
_cell.angle_alpha   90.00
_cell.angle_beta   90.00
_cell.angle_gamma   90.00
#
_symmetry.space_group_name_H-M   'P 1'
#
loop_
_entity.id
_entity.type
_entity.pdbx_description
1 polymer ?
#
loop_
_entity_poly.entity_id
_entity_poly.type
_entity_poly.pdbx_seq_one_letter_code
_entity_poly.pdbx_strand_id
1 'polypeptide(L)'
;MTSPLRSKSFLFAGFSVHLLILAGCTTGGPTASMEGKKTSFGKVRPILENSCVHCHGTIRLPNMPSFNSTKALASLTGPGKLIVPGAPEMSRFYQVMTLSDDEVGAMPPTGHALKSKEVAIIRQWIVDGAKLPQEDITLTPHGESPRSR
;
A
#
# COMPACT_ATOMS: atom_id res chain seq x y z
N MET A 1 -17.19 -54.93 23.01
CA MET A 1 -17.25 -55.22 21.55
C MET A 1 -15.90 -54.91 20.96
N THR A 2 -14.99 -55.89 21.03
CA THR A 2 -13.63 -55.83 20.50
C THR A 2 -13.55 -56.87 19.39
N SER A 3 -13.05 -56.49 18.22
CA SER A 3 -12.73 -57.44 17.16
C SER A 3 -11.48 -56.99 16.41
N PRO A 4 -10.66 -57.95 15.93
CA PRO A 4 -9.23 -57.75 15.76
C PRO A 4 -8.77 -57.68 14.29
N LEU A 5 -7.49 -57.36 14.16
CA LEU A 5 -6.66 -57.26 12.97
C LEU A 5 -6.83 -58.40 11.95
N ARG A 6 -6.64 -58.08 10.66
CA ARG A 6 -6.13 -59.06 9.69
C ARG A 6 -5.09 -58.44 8.76
N SER A 7 -3.85 -58.83 9.02
CA SER A 7 -2.68 -58.75 8.14
C SER A 7 -2.88 -59.62 6.90
N LYS A 8 -2.39 -59.14 5.75
CA LYS A 8 -2.05 -59.97 4.59
C LYS A 8 -0.72 -59.50 4.01
N SER A 9 0.33 -60.21 4.39
CA SER A 9 1.62 -60.21 3.72
C SER A 9 1.46 -60.72 2.28
N PHE A 10 1.98 -59.98 1.30
CA PHE A 10 2.26 -60.51 -0.03
C PHE A 10 3.76 -60.43 -0.26
N LEU A 11 4.38 -61.60 -0.22
CA LEU A 11 5.70 -61.86 -0.79
C LEU A 11 5.49 -61.97 -2.31
N PHE A 12 6.14 -61.11 -3.09
CA PHE A 12 6.44 -61.40 -4.48
C PHE A 12 7.92 -61.17 -4.75
N ALA A 13 8.48 -62.22 -5.34
CA ALA A 13 9.87 -62.41 -5.67
C ALA A 13 10.33 -61.47 -6.79
N GLY A 14 11.65 -61.43 -6.95
CA GLY A 14 12.40 -60.41 -7.68
C GLY A 14 12.00 -60.20 -9.13
N PHE A 15 12.21 -58.96 -9.57
CA PHE A 15 12.42 -58.65 -10.97
C PHE A 15 13.56 -57.63 -11.09
N SER A 16 14.56 -58.08 -11.86
CA SER A 16 15.69 -57.36 -12.45
C SER A 16 15.79 -55.86 -12.24
N VAL A 17 16.99 -55.49 -11.78
CA VAL A 17 17.66 -54.23 -12.04
C VAL A 17 17.48 -53.84 -13.52
N HIS A 18 16.72 -52.79 -13.78
CA HIS A 18 16.94 -51.90 -14.92
C HIS A 18 17.13 -50.48 -14.38
N LEU A 19 18.41 -50.17 -14.21
CA LEU A 19 18.94 -48.84 -14.02
C LEU A 19 18.62 -48.02 -15.27
N LEU A 20 17.66 -47.10 -15.18
CA LEU A 20 17.48 -46.01 -16.13
C LEU A 20 17.61 -44.71 -15.32
N ILE A 21 18.86 -44.28 -15.20
CA ILE A 21 19.24 -42.97 -14.68
C ILE A 21 18.74 -41.94 -15.70
N LEU A 22 17.66 -41.23 -15.37
CA LEU A 22 17.46 -39.88 -15.88
C LEU A 22 17.92 -38.93 -14.78
N ALA A 23 19.15 -38.45 -14.92
CA ALA A 23 19.68 -37.33 -14.17
C ALA A 23 18.87 -36.07 -14.51
N GLY A 24 17.81 -35.83 -13.75
CA GLY A 24 17.08 -34.55 -13.77
C GLY A 24 17.91 -33.50 -13.05
N CYS A 25 18.76 -32.78 -13.79
CA CYS A 25 19.33 -31.52 -13.33
C CYS A 25 18.19 -30.49 -13.22
N THR A 26 17.49 -30.46 -12.09
CA THR A 26 16.61 -29.35 -11.76
C THR A 26 17.48 -28.21 -11.26
N THR A 27 17.90 -27.33 -12.17
CA THR A 27 18.48 -26.05 -11.80
C THR A 27 17.42 -25.22 -11.09
N GLY A 28 17.38 -25.31 -9.77
CA GLY A 28 16.68 -24.35 -8.92
C GLY A 28 17.37 -23.01 -9.05
N GLY A 29 16.94 -22.21 -10.03
CA GLY A 29 17.40 -20.84 -10.19
C GLY A 29 17.08 -20.03 -8.92
N PRO A 30 17.93 -19.08 -8.53
CA PRO A 30 17.67 -18.24 -7.37
C PRO A 30 16.37 -17.48 -7.62
N THR A 31 15.37 -17.72 -6.78
CA THR A 31 14.22 -16.83 -6.66
C THR A 31 14.76 -15.49 -6.18
N ALA A 32 15.03 -14.59 -7.12
CA ALA A 32 15.29 -13.20 -6.80
C ALA A 32 14.04 -12.68 -6.08
N SER A 33 14.13 -12.62 -4.75
CA SER A 33 13.18 -11.89 -3.92
C SER A 33 13.16 -10.47 -4.47
N MET A 34 12.09 -10.12 -5.18
CA MET A 34 11.87 -8.77 -5.65
C MET A 34 11.52 -7.95 -4.41
N GLU A 35 12.55 -7.56 -3.65
CA GLU A 35 12.43 -6.62 -2.54
C GLU A 35 12.09 -5.26 -3.16
N GLY A 36 10.79 -5.06 -3.40
CA GLY A 36 10.27 -3.86 -4.03
C GLY A 36 10.76 -2.63 -3.28
N LYS A 37 11.38 -1.69 -3.99
CA LYS A 37 11.86 -0.43 -3.42
C LYS A 37 10.67 0.32 -2.78
N LYS A 38 10.63 0.34 -1.45
CA LYS A 38 9.62 1.07 -0.68
C LYS A 38 9.57 2.55 -1.10
N THR A 39 8.35 3.07 -1.21
CA THR A 39 8.04 4.45 -1.51
C THR A 39 8.25 5.28 -0.24
N SER A 40 9.25 6.18 -0.29
CA SER A 40 9.53 7.08 0.82
C SER A 40 8.56 8.26 0.85
N PHE A 41 8.38 8.85 2.03
CA PHE A 41 7.60 10.08 2.20
C PHE A 41 8.11 11.22 1.32
N GLY A 42 9.39 11.26 0.95
CA GLY A 42 9.94 12.27 0.03
C GLY A 42 9.28 12.27 -1.36
N LYS A 43 8.70 11.16 -1.81
CA LYS A 43 7.91 11.11 -3.05
C LYS A 43 6.46 11.57 -2.85
N VAL A 44 5.94 11.44 -1.63
CA VAL A 44 4.55 11.78 -1.27
C VAL A 44 4.42 13.26 -0.93
N ARG A 45 5.39 13.80 -0.20
CA ARG A 45 5.47 15.20 0.22
C ARG A 45 5.10 16.20 -0.90
N PRO A 46 5.75 16.19 -2.09
CA PRO A 46 5.42 17.17 -3.13
C PRO A 46 3.97 17.06 -3.63
N ILE A 47 3.36 15.86 -3.57
CA ILE A 47 1.95 15.68 -3.94
C ILE A 47 1.04 16.36 -2.92
N LEU A 48 1.32 16.16 -1.63
CA LEU A 48 0.57 16.80 -0.54
C LEU A 48 0.70 18.32 -0.59
N GLU A 49 1.90 18.82 -0.83
CA GLU A 49 2.20 20.25 -0.90
C GLU A 49 1.54 20.93 -2.11
N ASN A 50 1.41 20.23 -3.24
CA ASN A 50 0.78 20.77 -4.44
C ASN A 50 -0.75 20.63 -4.48
N SER A 51 -1.30 19.58 -3.86
CA SER A 51 -2.71 19.19 -4.07
C SER A 51 -3.56 19.14 -2.82
N CYS A 52 -2.97 19.10 -1.63
CA CYS A 52 -3.72 18.88 -0.38
C CYS A 52 -3.66 20.08 0.56
N VAL A 53 -2.47 20.63 0.79
CA VAL A 53 -2.26 21.59 1.89
C VAL A 53 -2.77 23.01 1.61
N HIS A 54 -3.19 23.35 0.39
CA HIS A 54 -3.94 24.60 0.15
C HIS A 54 -5.27 24.65 0.91
N CYS A 55 -5.89 23.48 1.16
CA CYS A 55 -7.16 23.37 1.90
C CYS A 55 -7.02 22.67 3.25
N HIS A 56 -6.00 21.82 3.41
CA HIS A 56 -5.73 21.03 4.62
C HIS A 56 -4.51 21.51 5.42
N GLY A 57 -3.78 22.52 4.93
CA GLY A 57 -2.58 23.07 5.57
C GLY A 57 -2.92 24.12 6.61
N THR A 58 -2.11 25.18 6.70
CA THR A 58 -2.28 26.24 7.72
C THR A 58 -3.58 27.02 7.54
N ILE A 59 -3.95 27.36 6.30
CA ILE A 59 -5.20 28.05 5.96
C ILE A 59 -6.27 26.99 5.69
N ARG A 60 -6.56 26.20 6.73
CA ARG A 60 -7.45 25.03 6.67
C ARG A 60 -8.90 25.44 6.56
N LEU A 61 -9.66 24.77 5.69
CA LEU A 61 -11.12 24.90 5.72
C LEU A 61 -11.71 24.34 7.03
N PRO A 62 -12.79 24.93 7.57
CA PRO A 62 -13.50 24.37 8.72
C PRO A 62 -13.83 22.88 8.51
N ASN A 63 -13.76 22.10 9.60
CA ASN A 63 -14.09 20.66 9.63
C ASN A 63 -13.22 19.72 8.78
N MET A 64 -12.15 20.21 8.14
CA MET A 64 -11.20 19.36 7.40
C MET A 64 -10.06 18.86 8.31
N PRO A 65 -9.53 17.64 8.15
CA PRO A 65 -8.35 17.20 8.88
C PRO A 65 -7.11 18.04 8.51
N SER A 66 -6.19 18.21 9.46
CA SER A 66 -4.94 18.94 9.21
C SER A 66 -3.86 18.05 8.60
N PHE A 67 -3.26 18.50 7.50
CA PHE A 67 -2.08 17.91 6.87
C PHE A 67 -0.89 18.88 6.88
N ASN A 68 -0.90 19.89 7.74
CA ASN A 68 0.12 20.94 7.78
C ASN A 68 1.51 20.48 8.26
N SER A 69 1.65 19.28 8.82
CA SER A 69 2.96 18.72 9.17
C SER A 69 2.96 17.19 9.22
N THR A 70 4.14 16.57 9.28
CA THR A 70 4.27 15.11 9.47
C THR A 70 3.75 14.68 10.84
N LYS A 71 3.88 15.50 11.89
CA LYS A 71 3.21 15.24 13.18
C LYS A 71 1.68 15.24 13.06
N ALA A 72 1.10 16.16 12.29
CA ALA A 72 -0.34 16.16 12.02
C ALA A 72 -0.76 14.89 11.26
N LEU A 73 -0.04 14.51 10.21
CA LEU A 73 -0.28 13.26 9.48
C LEU A 73 -0.15 12.02 10.37
N ALA A 74 0.84 11.99 11.27
CA ALA A 74 1.03 10.90 12.22
C ALA A 74 -0.19 10.75 13.15
N SER A 75 -0.80 11.85 13.60
CA SER A 75 -2.02 11.81 14.41
C SER A 75 -3.21 11.15 13.69
N LEU A 76 -3.23 11.22 12.35
CA LEU A 76 -4.25 10.66 11.46
C LEU A 76 -3.88 9.27 10.92
N THR A 77 -2.70 8.75 11.28
CA THR A 77 -2.19 7.46 10.83
C THR A 77 -2.33 6.41 11.93
N GLY A 78 -2.85 5.24 11.57
CA GLY A 78 -3.00 4.10 12.46
C GLY A 78 -4.25 3.26 12.16
N PRO A 79 -4.45 2.13 12.88
CA PRO A 79 -5.64 1.31 12.74
C PRO A 79 -6.92 2.12 12.98
N GLY A 80 -7.89 2.02 12.07
CA GLY A 80 -9.18 2.73 12.16
C GLY A 80 -9.11 4.25 11.95
N LYS A 81 -7.96 4.82 11.59
CA LYS A 81 -7.81 6.24 11.29
C LYS A 81 -7.96 6.54 9.80
N LEU A 82 -7.79 7.81 9.42
CA LEU A 82 -7.90 8.24 8.01
C LEU A 82 -6.86 7.58 7.11
N ILE A 83 -5.65 7.34 7.63
CA ILE A 83 -4.58 6.63 6.95
C ILE A 83 -4.32 5.34 7.72
N VAL A 84 -4.61 4.20 7.11
CA VAL A 84 -4.42 2.87 7.68
C VAL A 84 -3.21 2.22 7.03
N PRO A 85 -2.06 2.13 7.73
CA PRO A 85 -0.85 1.50 7.19
C PRO A 85 -1.12 0.10 6.65
N GLY A 86 -0.65 -0.17 5.43
CA GLY A 86 -0.83 -1.46 4.74
C GLY A 86 -2.19 -1.67 4.09
N ALA A 87 -3.18 -0.79 4.32
CA ALA A 87 -4.55 -0.96 3.84
C ALA A 87 -5.08 0.32 3.17
N PRO A 88 -4.65 0.64 1.94
CA PRO A 88 -5.12 1.83 1.24
C PRO A 88 -6.63 1.82 1.01
N GLU A 89 -7.21 0.66 0.70
CA GLU A 89 -8.65 0.50 0.46
C GLU A 89 -9.47 0.72 1.74
N MET A 90 -8.86 0.62 2.92
CA MET A 90 -9.47 0.95 4.22
C MET A 90 -9.15 2.38 4.67
N SER A 91 -8.28 3.08 3.96
CA SER A 91 -7.85 4.44 4.29
C SER A 91 -8.80 5.43 3.64
N ARG A 92 -9.64 6.10 4.43
CA ARG A 92 -10.53 7.16 3.90
C ARG A 92 -9.74 8.22 3.13
N PHE A 93 -8.51 8.50 3.56
CA PHE A 93 -7.56 9.37 2.87
C PHE A 93 -7.33 8.97 1.40
N TYR A 94 -7.21 7.68 1.11
CA TYR A 94 -7.02 7.16 -0.25
C TYR A 94 -8.35 7.03 -1.01
N GLN A 95 -9.42 6.61 -0.34
CA GLN A 95 -10.72 6.45 -1.00
C GLN A 95 -11.23 7.75 -1.63
N VAL A 96 -11.11 8.88 -0.92
CA VAL A 96 -11.65 10.17 -1.42
C VAL A 96 -10.93 10.70 -2.65
N MET A 97 -9.66 10.34 -2.88
CA MET A 97 -8.92 10.72 -4.10
C MET A 97 -9.17 9.78 -5.29
N THR A 98 -9.90 8.68 -5.08
CA THR A 98 -10.30 7.75 -6.14
C THR A 98 -11.73 7.93 -6.60
N LEU A 99 -12.49 8.80 -5.92
CA LEU A 99 -13.83 9.19 -6.35
C LEU A 99 -13.74 10.05 -7.62
N SER A 100 -14.80 9.99 -8.43
CA SER A 100 -14.98 10.83 -9.60
C SER A 100 -15.21 12.28 -9.17
N ASP A 101 -14.81 13.25 -9.97
CA ASP A 101 -14.86 14.68 -9.62
C ASP A 101 -16.28 15.19 -9.29
N ASP A 102 -17.32 14.54 -9.80
CA ASP A 102 -18.73 14.84 -9.55
C ASP A 102 -19.30 14.19 -8.27
N GLU A 103 -18.56 13.27 -7.66
CA GLU A 103 -18.98 12.57 -6.45
C GLU A 103 -18.76 13.41 -5.18
N VAL A 104 -19.74 13.36 -4.27
CA VAL A 104 -19.68 14.09 -3.00
C VAL A 104 -18.52 13.58 -2.15
N GLY A 105 -17.63 14.52 -1.78
CA GLY A 105 -16.47 14.22 -0.96
C GLY A 105 -15.24 13.77 -1.75
N ALA A 106 -15.29 13.80 -3.08
CA ALA A 106 -14.10 13.69 -3.92
C ALA A 106 -13.07 14.76 -3.54
N MET A 107 -11.80 14.37 -3.57
CA MET A 107 -10.68 15.23 -3.24
C MET A 107 -9.67 15.27 -4.40
N PRO A 108 -9.25 16.47 -4.85
CA PRO A 108 -9.67 17.79 -4.36
C PRO A 108 -11.13 18.15 -4.71
N PRO A 109 -11.80 19.01 -3.94
CA PRO A 109 -13.24 19.30 -4.10
C PRO A 109 -13.59 20.10 -5.36
N THR A 110 -12.61 20.57 -6.12
CA THR A 110 -12.83 21.40 -7.32
C THR A 110 -11.83 21.00 -8.40
N GLY A 111 -12.29 20.25 -9.42
CA GLY A 111 -11.75 20.19 -10.80
C GLY A 111 -10.25 19.95 -11.01
N HIS A 112 -9.53 19.48 -9.99
CA HIS A 112 -8.08 19.30 -10.01
C HIS A 112 -7.74 17.89 -9.52
N ALA A 113 -8.35 16.88 -10.16
CA ALA A 113 -8.09 15.48 -9.87
C ALA A 113 -6.58 15.20 -9.86
N LEU A 114 -6.12 14.42 -8.89
CA LEU A 114 -4.74 13.95 -8.88
C LEU A 114 -4.47 13.12 -10.13
N LYS A 115 -3.27 13.25 -10.70
CA LYS A 115 -2.87 12.37 -11.80
C LYS A 115 -2.84 10.93 -11.30
N SER A 116 -3.20 9.97 -12.15
CA SER A 116 -3.20 8.55 -11.77
C SER A 116 -1.86 8.07 -11.19
N LYS A 117 -0.74 8.66 -11.67
CA LYS A 117 0.60 8.41 -11.13
C LYS A 117 0.79 8.91 -9.69
N GLU A 118 0.22 10.05 -9.34
CA GLU A 118 0.29 10.62 -7.99
C GLU A 118 -0.56 9.80 -7.03
N VAL A 119 -1.78 9.42 -7.44
CA VAL A 119 -2.64 8.49 -6.71
C VAL A 119 -1.93 7.14 -6.48
N ALA A 120 -1.24 6.60 -7.49
CA ALA A 120 -0.47 5.37 -7.36
C ALA A 120 0.71 5.49 -6.38
N ILE A 121 1.42 6.61 -6.37
CA ILE A 121 2.50 6.88 -5.40
C ILE A 121 1.95 6.89 -3.98
N ILE A 122 0.82 7.57 -3.76
CA ILE A 122 0.16 7.63 -2.46
C ILE A 122 -0.30 6.23 -2.03
N ARG A 123 -0.94 5.49 -2.93
CA ARG A 123 -1.37 4.11 -2.67
C ARG A 123 -0.19 3.26 -2.22
N GLN A 124 0.91 3.29 -2.96
CA GLN A 124 2.08 2.49 -2.66
C GLN A 124 2.72 2.90 -1.32
N TRP A 125 2.77 4.19 -0.99
CA TRP A 125 3.25 4.64 0.30
C TRP A 125 2.40 4.10 1.47
N ILE A 126 1.08 4.02 1.30
CA ILE A 126 0.20 3.41 2.31
C ILE A 126 0.46 1.91 2.42
N VAL A 127 0.57 1.19 1.28
CA VAL A 127 0.96 -0.24 1.25
C VAL A 127 2.28 -0.47 2.01
N ASP A 128 3.25 0.42 1.82
CA ASP A 128 4.58 0.34 2.45
C ASP A 128 4.58 0.75 3.94
N GLY A 129 3.39 1.00 4.51
CA GLY A 129 3.18 1.25 5.93
C GLY A 129 3.06 2.73 6.29
N ALA A 130 2.83 3.61 5.31
CA ALA A 130 2.63 5.06 5.51
C ALA A 130 3.72 5.71 6.37
N LYS A 131 4.98 5.29 6.20
CA LYS A 131 6.08 5.73 7.05
C LYS A 131 6.36 7.23 6.86
N LEU A 132 6.46 7.94 7.97
CA LEU A 132 6.81 9.35 8.06
C LEU A 132 8.25 9.50 8.57
N PRO A 133 8.94 10.61 8.27
CA PRO A 133 10.23 10.93 8.89
C PRO A 133 10.08 11.11 10.41
N GLN A 134 11.16 10.90 11.16
CA GLN A 134 11.18 11.13 12.61
C GLN A 134 11.07 12.62 12.95
N GLU A 135 11.67 13.46 12.13
CA GLU A 135 11.58 14.91 12.21
C GLU A 135 10.15 15.38 11.89
N ASP A 136 9.67 16.39 12.62
CA ASP A 136 8.44 17.09 12.25
C ASP A 136 8.72 18.04 11.09
N ILE A 137 8.13 17.78 9.94
CA ILE A 137 8.27 18.58 8.73
C ILE A 137 6.95 19.32 8.51
N THR A 138 6.98 20.64 8.57
CA THR A 138 5.86 21.48 8.12
C THR A 138 5.72 21.37 6.61
N LEU A 139 4.50 21.08 6.14
CA LEU A 139 4.15 21.06 4.74
C LEU A 139 3.63 22.43 4.31
N THR A 140 4.21 22.97 3.25
CA THR A 140 3.87 24.29 2.71
C THR A 140 3.18 24.16 1.36
N PRO A 141 2.11 24.91 1.09
CA PRO A 141 1.48 24.91 -0.23
C PRO A 141 2.48 25.39 -1.28
N HIS A 142 2.57 24.65 -2.38
CA HIS A 142 3.38 25.00 -3.54
C HIS A 142 2.50 25.10 -4.78
N GLY A 143 2.84 26.01 -5.69
CA GLY A 143 2.05 26.28 -6.89
C GLY A 143 0.76 27.06 -6.61
N GLU A 144 0.04 27.34 -7.70
CA GLU A 144 -1.20 28.10 -7.70
C GLU A 144 -2.33 27.35 -6.98
N SER A 145 -3.17 28.05 -6.21
CA SER A 145 -4.26 27.43 -5.47
C SER A 145 -5.33 26.90 -6.42
N PRO A 146 -5.83 25.65 -6.26
CA PRO A 146 -6.93 25.13 -7.08
C PRO A 146 -8.22 25.97 -7.08
N ARG A 147 -8.38 26.93 -6.14
CA ARG A 147 -9.52 27.86 -6.11
C ARG A 147 -9.33 29.18 -6.84
N SER A 148 -8.18 29.43 -7.47
CA SER A 148 -7.92 30.69 -8.18
C SER A 148 -8.35 30.69 -9.65
N ARG A 149 -9.04 29.63 -10.10
CA ARG A 149 -9.72 29.59 -11.41
C ARG A 149 -11.22 29.41 -11.25
#